data_AF-A0A2H5V7B8-F1
#
_entry.id   AF-A0A2H5V7B8-F1
#
_cell.length_a   1.000
_cell.length_b   1.000
_cell.length_c   1.000
_cell.angle_alpha   90.00
_cell.angle_beta   90.00
_cell.angle_gamma   90.00
#
_symmetry.space_group_name_H-M   'P 1'
#
loop_
_entity.id
_entity.type
_entity.pdbx_description
1 polymer ?
#
loop_
_entity_poly.entity_id
_entity_poly.type
_entity_poly.pdbx_seq_one_letter_code
_entity_poly.pdbx_strand_id
1 'polypeptide(L)' 'MGKESFVVESRVREALPEGIRLGSDALEGLNEAVKALIEKAVKRCQANGRKTLMKEDF' A
#
# COMPACT_ATOMS: atom_id res chain seq x y z
N MET A 1 4.04 16.42 -11.92
CA MET A 1 3.69 16.00 -10.55
C MET A 1 4.03 14.53 -10.44
N GLY A 2 4.99 14.16 -9.58
CA GLY A 2 5.39 12.76 -9.43
C GLY A 2 4.22 11.92 -8.96
N LYS A 3 4.01 10.74 -9.53
CA LYS A 3 3.05 9.76 -9.00
C LYS A 3 3.47 9.49 -7.54
N GLU A 4 2.66 9.91 -6.57
CA GLU A 4 2.85 9.53 -5.17
C GLU A 4 2.62 8.03 -5.05
N SER A 5 3.71 7.29 -4.88
CA SER A 5 3.68 5.84 -4.64
C SER A 5 3.94 5.57 -3.16
N PHE A 6 3.05 4.82 -2.52
CA PHE A 6 3.23 4.28 -1.18
C PHE A 6 4.25 3.14 -1.14
N VAL A 7 4.61 2.62 -2.31
CA VAL A 7 5.54 1.49 -2.47
C VAL A 7 6.79 1.91 -3.22
N VAL A 8 7.94 1.44 -2.74
CA VAL A 8 9.25 1.68 -3.35
C VAL A 8 9.60 0.47 -4.20
N GLU A 9 9.76 0.68 -5.51
CA GLU A 9 10.04 -0.40 -6.47
C GLU A 9 11.20 -1.30 -6.03
N SER A 10 12.30 -0.73 -5.55
CA SER A 10 13.47 -1.51 -5.11
C SER A 10 13.10 -2.52 -4.03
N ARG A 11 12.27 -2.11 -3.05
CA ARG A 11 11.85 -2.99 -1.95
C ARG A 11 10.92 -4.09 -2.44
N VAL A 12 10.05 -3.77 -3.40
CA VAL A 12 9.16 -4.76 -4.01
C VAL A 12 9.99 -5.80 -4.76
N ARG A 13 11.00 -5.39 -5.54
CA ARG A 13 11.90 -6.31 -6.25
C ARG A 13 12.69 -7.20 -5.30
N GLU A 14 13.20 -6.65 -4.20
CA GLU A 14 13.91 -7.43 -3.17
C GLU A 14 13.01 -8.47 -2.48
N ALA A 15 11.70 -8.21 -2.40
CA ALA A 15 10.74 -9.12 -1.79
C ALA A 15 10.27 -10.25 -2.74
N LEU A 16 10.57 -10.17 -4.03
CA LEU A 16 10.20 -11.20 -4.99
C LEU A 16 11.15 -12.41 -4.87
N PRO A 17 10.62 -13.65 -4.90
CA PRO A 17 11.45 -14.84 -4.93
C PRO A 17 12.19 -14.97 -6.27
N GLU A 18 13.29 -15.75 -6.26
CA GLU A 18 14.05 -16.01 -7.48
C GLU A 18 13.17 -16.60 -8.60
N GLY A 19 13.38 -16.10 -9.83
CA GLY A 19 12.62 -16.52 -11.00
C GLY A 19 11.33 -15.74 -11.26
N ILE A 20 10.85 -14.91 -10.33
CA ILE A 20 9.69 -14.03 -10.54
C ILE A 20 10.13 -12.66 -11.02
N ARG A 21 9.48 -12.18 -12.09
CA ARG A 21 9.69 -10.84 -12.66
C ARG A 21 8.54 -9.92 -12.28
N LEU A 22 8.89 -8.67 -11.99
CA LEU A 22 7.93 -7.61 -11.78
C LEU A 22 7.41 -7.12 -13.14
N GLY A 23 6.09 -7.19 -13.36
CA GLY A 23 5.45 -6.61 -14.53
C GLY A 23 5.42 -5.07 -14.44
N SER A 24 5.32 -4.40 -15.59
CA SER A 24 5.29 -2.94 -15.68
C SER A 24 4.14 -2.33 -14.88
N ASP A 25 2.97 -2.96 -14.90
CA ASP A 25 1.75 -2.50 -14.20
C ASP A 25 1.64 -3.04 -12.76
N ALA A 26 2.53 -3.95 -12.35
CA ALA A 26 2.46 -4.58 -11.03
C ALA A 26 2.64 -3.57 -9.89
N LEU A 27 3.50 -2.57 -10.09
CA LEU A 27 3.71 -1.50 -9.11
C LEU A 27 2.49 -0.60 -8.98
N GLU A 28 1.80 -0.32 -10.09
CA GLU A 28 0.58 0.49 -10.07
C GLU A 28 -0.52 -0.22 -9.30
N GLY A 29 -0.77 -1.50 -9.61
CA GLY A 29 -1.76 -2.32 -8.91
C GLY A 29 -1.45 -2.48 -7.42
N LEU A 30 -0.17 -2.68 -7.07
CA LEU A 30 0.23 -2.73 -5.66
C LEU A 30 0.01 -1.39 -4.94
N ASN A 31 0.33 -0.28 -5.60
CA ASN A 31 0.13 1.04 -5.04
C ASN A 31 -1.36 1.33 -4.79
N GLU A 32 -2.23 0.97 -5.73
CA GLU A 32 -3.68 1.10 -5.56
C GLU A 32 -4.22 0.23 -4.44
N ALA A 33 -3.71 -1.00 -4.30
CA ALA A 33 -4.09 -1.89 -3.20
C ALA A 33 -3.72 -1.31 -1.82
N VAL A 34 -2.51 -0.76 -1.69
CA VAL A 34 -2.05 -0.12 -0.44
C VAL A 34 -2.89 1.12 -0.15
N LYS A 35 -3.18 1.94 -1.16
CA LYS A 35 -4.05 3.11 -1.02
C LYS A 35 -5.44 2.73 -0.50
N ALA A 36 -6.06 1.72 -1.09
CA ALA A 36 -7.38 1.23 -0.68
C ALA A 36 -7.39 0.71 0.77
N LEU A 37 -6.32 0.01 1.18
CA LEU A 37 -6.13 -0.44 2.56
C LEU A 37 -6.03 0.73 3.54
N ILE A 38 -5.24 1.77 3.20
CA ILE A 38 -5.12 2.98 4.02
C ILE A 38 -6.48 3.68 4.14
N GLU A 39 -7.22 3.85 3.03
CA GLU A 39 -8.54 4.48 3.06
C GLU A 39 -9.53 3.73 3.94
N LYS A 40 -9.51 2.40 3.90
CA LYS A 40 -10.32 1.54 4.77
C LYS A 40 -9.93 1.72 6.23
N ALA A 41 -8.63 1.73 6.54
CA ALA A 41 -8.12 1.92 7.88
C ALA A 41 -8.50 3.30 8.44
N VAL A 42 -8.38 4.36 7.63
CA VAL A 42 -8.77 5.72 8.00
C VAL A 42 -10.26 5.79 8.31
N LYS A 43 -11.12 5.19 7.48
CA LYS A 43 -12.57 5.13 7.74
C LYS A 43 -12.88 4.43 9.06
N ARG A 44 -12.19 3.32 9.36
CA ARG A 44 -12.36 2.58 10.62
C ARG A 44 -11.90 3.38 11.84
N CYS A 45 -10.74 4.02 11.72
CA CYS A 45 -10.17 4.90 12.74
C CYS A 45 -11.14 6.05 13.07
N GLN A 46 -11.67 6.71 12.05
CA GLN A 46 -12.66 7.79 12.17
C GLN A 46 -13.99 7.29 12.76
N ALA A 47 -14.48 6.11 12.33
CA ALA A 47 -15.70 5.50 12.86
C ALA A 47 -15.58 5.19 14.37
N ASN A 48 -14.37 4.86 14.83
CA ASN A 48 -14.05 4.65 16.24
C ASN A 48 -13.77 5.97 17.00
N GLY A 49 -13.93 7.14 16.36
CA GLY A 49 -13.64 8.45 16.95
C GLY A 49 -12.15 8.71 17.21
N ARG A 50 -11.26 7.87 16.66
CA ARG A 50 -9.81 7.97 16.84
C ARG A 50 -9.22 8.87 15.75
N LYS A 51 -8.14 9.57 16.09
CA LYS A 51 -7.33 10.37 15.14
C LYS A 51 -5.96 9.72 14.84
N THR A 52 -5.73 8.53 15.39
CA THR A 52 -4.48 7.80 15.28
C THR A 52 -4.78 6.44 14.69
N LEU A 53 -4.21 6.14 13.52
CA LEU A 53 -4.27 4.82 12.91
C LEU A 53 -3.52 3.83 13.79
N MET A 54 -4.18 2.75 14.18
CA MET A 54 -3.57 1.63 14.89
C MET A 54 -3.51 0.41 13.98
N LYS A 55 -2.69 -0.58 14.38
CA LYS A 55 -2.59 -1.87 13.70
C LYS A 55 -3.95 -2.56 13.47
N GLU A 56 -4.92 -2.29 14.34
CA GLU A 56 -6.27 -2.87 14.31
C GLU A 56 -7.18 -2.23 13.25
N ASP A 57 -6.80 -1.08 12.68
CA ASP A 57 -7.60 -0.39 11.67
C ASP A 57 -7.42 -0.99 10.27
N PHE A 58 -6.25 -1.58 9.98
CA PHE A 58 -5.88 -2.17 8.69
C PHE A 58 -6.61 -3.50 8.42
#